data_AF-A0AAV4GJ89-F1
#
_entry.id   AF-A0AAV4GJ89-F1
#
_cell.length_a   1.000
_cell.length_b   1.000
_cell.length_c   1.000
_cell.angle_alpha   90.00
_cell.angle_beta   90.00
_cell.angle_gamma   90.00
#
_symmetry.space_group_name_H-M   'P 1'
#
loop_
_entity.id
_entity.type
_entity.pdbx_description
1 polymer ?
#
loop_
_entity_poly.entity_id
_entity_poly.type
_entity_poly.pdbx_seq_one_letter_code
_entity_poly.pdbx_strand_id
1 'polypeptide(L)'
;MLPNSSPFFEGTSHQKGSSNDGHSSNADAFYYSQVFYDVLKSWGKQTSPFDEKTTTLYTHYAQHPNAFWDGVAATFGNGDENVFPYAVKEVIGHELGHAITEDSGNLVFDGESVAIDESFSDICGKAVSAYLDPNFNWKFADNLIRSARDALRYFDDPTKDGRTIANVNEFQTVAADHPALGVGVFDKFFYLVNNAGVPFESAFEAVVLANRIYWHGETGFYDGACGVVRAANDLSQDVSKYRYAFLQVGIDLSFCCLDGTA
;
A
#
# COMPACT_ATOMS: atom_id res chain seq x y z
N MET A 1 -15.93 10.87 -23.98
CA MET A 1 -14.52 10.78 -24.38
C MET A 1 -13.80 11.93 -23.72
N LEU A 2 -13.18 11.67 -22.56
CA LEU A 2 -12.25 12.61 -21.95
C LEU A 2 -10.90 12.47 -22.67
N PRO A 3 -10.25 13.57 -23.04
CA PRO A 3 -9.05 13.52 -23.88
C PRO A 3 -7.84 12.96 -23.12
N ASN A 4 -7.05 12.16 -23.84
CA ASN A 4 -5.73 11.64 -23.47
C ASN A 4 -4.67 12.75 -23.34
N SER A 5 -4.81 13.63 -22.35
CA SER A 5 -3.73 14.51 -21.92
C SER A 5 -3.78 14.62 -20.41
N SER A 6 -2.80 13.98 -19.78
CA SER A 6 -2.60 13.81 -18.35
C SER A 6 -2.93 15.06 -17.52
N PRO A 7 -3.75 14.96 -16.46
CA PRO A 7 -3.68 15.90 -15.37
C PRO A 7 -2.53 15.46 -14.46
N PHE A 8 -1.28 15.69 -14.88
CA PHE A 8 -0.16 15.70 -13.94
C PHE A 8 -0.39 16.90 -13.01
N PHE A 9 -0.93 16.66 -11.82
CA PHE A 9 -0.91 17.60 -10.70
C PHE A 9 0.25 17.35 -9.74
N GLU A 10 1.21 16.47 -10.10
CA GLU A 10 2.54 16.53 -9.51
C GLU A 10 3.22 17.80 -10.03
N GLY A 11 3.04 18.90 -9.31
CA GLY A 11 3.80 20.10 -9.57
C GLY A 11 5.24 19.92 -9.12
N THR A 12 6.03 19.24 -9.95
CA THR A 12 7.49 19.26 -9.93
C THR A 12 8.05 20.41 -10.79
N SER A 13 7.19 21.30 -11.29
CA SER A 13 7.68 22.58 -11.78
C SER A 13 8.25 23.34 -10.60
N HIS A 14 9.48 23.85 -10.71
CA HIS A 14 10.15 24.72 -9.73
C HIS A 14 9.43 26.07 -9.51
N GLN A 15 8.11 26.09 -9.46
CA GLN A 15 7.29 27.22 -9.03
C GLN A 15 6.72 26.87 -7.67
N LYS A 16 6.93 27.75 -6.68
CA LYS A 16 6.34 27.58 -5.35
C LYS A 16 4.83 27.39 -5.45
N GLY A 17 4.34 26.24 -5.03
CA GLY A 17 2.92 25.99 -4.82
C GLY A 17 2.32 26.84 -3.69
N SER A 18 1.00 26.74 -3.54
CA SER A 18 0.22 27.58 -2.62
C SER A 18 0.36 27.20 -1.14
N SER A 19 0.76 25.96 -0.85
CA SER A 19 1.01 25.46 0.51
C SER A 19 2.24 24.58 0.55
N ASN A 20 3.29 25.01 1.25
CA ASN A 20 4.58 24.31 1.36
C ASN A 20 5.10 23.75 0.02
N ASP A 21 5.06 24.57 -1.02
CA ASP A 21 5.40 24.26 -2.42
C ASP A 21 4.48 23.25 -3.16
N GLY A 22 3.49 22.65 -2.49
CA GLY A 22 2.42 21.88 -3.15
C GLY A 22 1.44 22.81 -3.89
N HIS A 23 1.10 22.48 -5.14
CA HIS A 23 0.28 23.36 -5.98
C HIS A 23 -1.19 23.38 -5.52
N SER A 24 -1.81 22.21 -5.33
CA SER A 24 -3.20 22.12 -4.89
C SER A 24 -3.54 20.76 -4.27
N SER A 25 -3.25 20.59 -2.97
CA SER A 25 -3.52 19.36 -2.22
C SER A 25 -4.99 18.90 -2.30
N ASN A 26 -5.95 19.82 -2.38
CA ASN A 26 -7.37 19.47 -2.62
C ASN A 26 -7.62 18.81 -3.98
N ALA A 27 -6.94 19.28 -5.03
CA ALA A 27 -7.07 18.73 -6.37
C ALA A 27 -6.41 17.36 -6.44
N ASP A 28 -5.22 17.22 -5.83
CA ASP A 28 -4.50 15.95 -5.71
C ASP A 28 -5.32 14.91 -4.94
N ALA A 29 -5.83 15.27 -3.75
CA ALA A 29 -6.69 14.40 -2.94
C ALA A 29 -7.93 13.92 -3.72
N PHE A 30 -8.61 14.83 -4.41
CA PHE A 30 -9.79 14.47 -5.20
C PHE A 30 -9.45 13.58 -6.39
N TYR A 31 -8.40 13.91 -7.14
CA TYR A 31 -8.03 13.16 -8.33
C TYR A 31 -7.51 11.76 -7.98
N TYR A 32 -6.56 11.64 -7.05
CA TYR A 32 -5.95 10.37 -6.72
C TYR A 32 -6.90 9.42 -5.97
N SER A 33 -7.87 9.94 -5.21
CA SER A 33 -8.93 9.10 -4.64
C SER A 33 -9.87 8.53 -5.71
N GLN A 34 -10.20 9.30 -6.75
CA GLN A 34 -10.96 8.79 -7.89
C GLN A 34 -10.18 7.71 -8.65
N VAL A 35 -8.87 7.93 -8.83
CA VAL A 35 -7.98 6.93 -9.45
C VAL A 35 -7.93 5.65 -8.60
N PHE A 36 -7.80 5.78 -7.27
CA PHE A 36 -7.81 4.62 -6.37
C PHE A 36 -9.12 3.81 -6.49
N TYR A 37 -10.26 4.49 -6.57
CA TYR A 37 -11.53 3.84 -6.84
C TYR A 37 -11.53 3.08 -8.17
N ASP A 38 -10.98 3.67 -9.23
CA ASP A 38 -10.88 3.02 -10.54
C ASP A 38 -9.93 1.80 -10.51
N VAL A 39 -8.83 1.87 -9.77
CA VAL A 39 -7.89 0.76 -9.52
C VAL A 39 -8.58 -0.39 -8.80
N LEU A 40 -9.27 -0.11 -7.68
CA LEU A 40 -9.99 -1.15 -6.93
C LEU A 40 -11.07 -1.82 -7.77
N LYS A 41 -11.79 -1.05 -8.58
CA LYS A 41 -12.82 -1.57 -9.48
C LYS A 41 -12.24 -2.41 -10.61
N SER A 42 -11.17 -1.95 -11.24
CA SER A 42 -10.61 -2.58 -12.43
C SER A 42 -9.68 -3.75 -12.12
N TRP A 43 -8.78 -3.57 -11.16
CA TRP A 43 -7.74 -4.52 -10.79
C TRP A 43 -8.15 -5.33 -9.55
N GLY A 44 -8.62 -4.67 -8.49
CA GLY A 44 -9.07 -5.35 -7.26
C GLY A 44 -10.43 -6.07 -7.36
N LYS A 45 -11.13 -5.94 -8.50
CA LYS A 45 -12.49 -6.46 -8.77
C LYS A 45 -13.52 -6.11 -7.69
N GLN A 46 -13.33 -4.98 -7.01
CA GLN A 46 -14.27 -4.49 -6.02
C GLN A 46 -15.24 -3.49 -6.64
N THR A 47 -16.53 -3.83 -6.65
CA THR A 47 -17.56 -2.93 -7.21
C THR A 47 -17.94 -1.79 -6.28
N SER A 48 -17.67 -1.94 -4.99
CA SER A 48 -17.99 -0.96 -3.94
C SER A 48 -17.03 -1.19 -2.76
N PRO A 49 -15.92 -0.45 -2.68
CA PRO A 49 -15.01 -0.56 -1.54
C PRO A 49 -15.58 0.02 -0.24
N PHE A 50 -16.70 0.74 -0.30
CA PHE A 50 -17.23 1.51 0.83
C PHE A 50 -18.75 1.39 1.02
N ASP A 51 -19.46 0.52 0.31
CA ASP A 51 -20.92 0.30 0.42
C ASP A 51 -21.74 1.57 0.73
N GLU A 52 -21.70 2.52 -0.21
CA GLU A 52 -22.40 3.82 -0.14
C GLU A 52 -21.92 4.78 0.98
N LYS A 53 -20.87 4.42 1.75
CA LYS A 53 -20.22 5.33 2.69
C LYS A 53 -19.39 6.37 1.92
N THR A 54 -19.55 7.63 2.31
CA THR A 54 -18.73 8.73 1.78
C THR A 54 -17.44 8.81 2.59
N THR A 55 -16.30 8.60 1.94
CA THR A 55 -14.99 8.82 2.57
C THR A 55 -14.62 10.30 2.51
N THR A 56 -14.36 10.92 3.66
CA THR A 56 -13.94 12.33 3.73
C THR A 56 -12.43 12.44 3.67
N LEU A 57 -11.92 13.37 2.85
CA LEU A 57 -10.49 13.67 2.75
C LEU A 57 -10.22 15.09 3.26
N TYR A 58 -9.47 15.21 4.34
CA TYR A 58 -9.01 16.49 4.87
C TYR A 58 -7.62 16.79 4.35
N THR A 59 -7.43 17.92 3.68
CA THR A 59 -6.11 18.41 3.30
C THR A 59 -5.75 19.65 4.10
N HIS A 60 -4.52 20.11 3.96
CA HIS A 60 -4.00 21.28 4.66
C HIS A 60 -4.03 21.17 6.20
N TYR A 61 -3.87 19.96 6.73
CA TYR A 61 -3.84 19.74 8.16
C TYR A 61 -2.55 20.28 8.78
N ALA A 62 -2.61 21.54 9.23
CA ALA A 62 -1.52 22.27 9.87
C ALA A 62 -0.19 22.19 9.08
N GLN A 63 0.93 22.57 9.70
CA GLN A 63 2.27 22.16 9.26
C GLN A 63 2.62 20.86 9.96
N HIS A 64 2.05 19.76 9.45
CA HIS A 64 2.18 18.44 10.05
C HIS A 64 2.84 17.48 9.05
N PRO A 65 3.98 16.86 9.40
CA PRO A 65 4.67 15.90 8.54
C PRO A 65 4.08 14.49 8.69
N ASN A 66 2.76 14.36 8.50
CA ASN A 66 2.09 13.07 8.52
C ASN A 66 0.77 13.07 7.74
N ALA A 67 0.31 11.87 7.40
CA ALA A 67 -1.07 11.55 7.03
C ALA A 67 -1.59 10.40 7.90
N PHE A 68 -2.90 10.27 7.99
CA PHE A 68 -3.53 9.18 8.73
C PHE A 68 -5.00 8.98 8.34
N TRP A 69 -5.43 7.72 8.40
CA TRP A 69 -6.83 7.29 8.48
C TRP A 69 -7.28 7.17 9.93
N ASP A 70 -8.44 7.74 10.28
CA ASP A 70 -8.97 7.73 11.66
C ASP A 70 -10.19 6.83 11.89
N GLY A 71 -10.54 6.00 10.91
CA GLY A 71 -11.76 5.19 10.89
C GLY A 71 -12.95 5.84 10.18
N VAL A 72 -12.86 7.15 9.90
CA VAL A 72 -13.95 7.90 9.24
C VAL A 72 -13.43 8.75 8.08
N ALA A 73 -12.23 9.31 8.20
CA ALA A 73 -11.63 10.21 7.23
C ALA A 73 -10.12 9.97 7.11
N ALA A 74 -9.59 10.27 5.91
CA ALA A 74 -8.16 10.39 5.70
C ALA A 74 -7.75 11.87 5.83
N THR A 75 -6.69 12.14 6.57
CA THR A 75 -6.17 13.48 6.82
C THR A 75 -4.74 13.60 6.31
N PHE A 76 -4.46 14.65 5.54
CA PHE A 76 -3.15 14.91 4.92
C PHE A 76 -2.58 16.25 5.40
N GLY A 77 -1.43 16.20 6.08
CA GLY A 77 -0.70 17.37 6.53
C GLY A 77 0.03 18.11 5.41
N ASN A 78 0.33 19.40 5.63
CA ASN A 78 1.12 20.19 4.67
C ASN A 78 2.62 19.87 4.68
N GLY A 79 3.07 18.90 5.46
CA GLY A 79 4.48 18.65 5.66
C GLY A 79 5.15 19.74 6.51
N ASP A 80 6.48 19.80 6.41
CA ASP A 80 7.34 20.74 7.11
C ASP A 80 8.54 21.15 6.23
N GLU A 81 9.64 21.59 6.85
CA GLU A 81 10.87 21.97 6.16
C GLU A 81 11.60 20.81 5.46
N ASN A 82 11.29 19.56 5.81
CA ASN A 82 11.94 18.35 5.30
C ASN A 82 11.07 17.56 4.31
N VAL A 83 9.75 17.76 4.35
CA VAL A 83 8.79 17.02 3.51
C VAL A 83 7.75 17.95 2.89
N PHE A 84 7.34 17.64 1.67
CA PHE A 84 6.22 18.28 0.97
C PHE A 84 4.87 17.88 1.60
N PRO A 85 3.73 18.49 1.20
CA PRO A 85 2.41 18.05 1.63
C PRO A 85 2.16 16.56 1.34
N TYR A 86 1.53 15.87 2.27
CA TYR A 86 1.28 14.41 2.21
C TYR A 86 0.17 14.01 1.25
N ALA A 87 -0.52 14.97 0.63
CA ALA A 87 -1.53 14.70 -0.40
C ALA A 87 -0.85 14.32 -1.74
N VAL A 88 -0.10 13.22 -1.75
CA VAL A 88 0.56 12.63 -2.92
C VAL A 88 -0.07 11.28 -3.26
N LYS A 89 0.06 10.85 -4.52
CA LYS A 89 -0.65 9.67 -5.07
C LYS A 89 -0.50 8.40 -4.23
N GLU A 90 0.72 8.04 -3.82
CA GLU A 90 0.96 6.83 -3.02
C GLU A 90 0.34 6.95 -1.63
N VAL A 91 0.51 8.10 -0.96
CA VAL A 91 0.01 8.31 0.40
C VAL A 91 -1.52 8.33 0.43
N ILE A 92 -2.18 8.95 -0.57
CA ILE A 92 -3.65 8.91 -0.67
C ILE A 92 -4.15 7.48 -0.87
N GLY A 93 -3.51 6.69 -1.75
CA GLY A 93 -3.86 5.28 -1.92
C GLY A 93 -3.61 4.45 -0.66
N HIS A 94 -2.58 4.78 0.12
CA HIS A 94 -2.25 4.13 1.39
C HIS A 94 -3.30 4.40 2.48
N GLU A 95 -3.67 5.67 2.73
CA GLU A 95 -4.69 5.96 3.74
C GLU A 95 -6.06 5.34 3.39
N LEU A 96 -6.39 5.27 2.09
CA LEU A 96 -7.59 4.58 1.64
C LEU A 96 -7.47 3.05 1.72
N GLY A 97 -6.24 2.51 1.69
CA GLY A 97 -5.96 1.09 1.93
C GLY A 97 -6.35 0.65 3.34
N HIS A 98 -6.02 1.45 4.36
CA HIS A 98 -6.45 1.18 5.74
C HIS A 98 -7.97 1.09 5.85
N ALA A 99 -8.70 1.95 5.15
CA ALA A 99 -10.15 1.92 5.13
C ALA A 99 -10.71 0.61 4.52
N ILE A 100 -10.01 0.00 3.56
CA ILE A 100 -10.39 -1.32 3.03
C ILE A 100 -10.13 -2.42 4.06
N THR A 101 -8.98 -2.41 4.74
CA THR A 101 -8.66 -3.39 5.79
C THR A 101 -9.69 -3.34 6.92
N GLU A 102 -10.07 -2.13 7.36
CA GLU A 102 -11.04 -1.94 8.43
C GLU A 102 -12.43 -2.48 8.05
N ASP A 103 -12.89 -2.25 6.82
CA ASP A 103 -14.20 -2.75 6.36
C ASP A 103 -14.22 -4.27 6.12
N SER A 104 -13.06 -4.88 5.83
CA SER A 104 -12.94 -6.27 5.36
C SER A 104 -12.82 -7.34 6.44
N GLY A 105 -12.48 -6.98 7.68
CA GLY A 105 -12.21 -7.98 8.72
C GLY A 105 -11.42 -7.47 9.91
N ASN A 106 -10.99 -6.20 9.87
CA ASN A 106 -10.36 -5.45 10.95
C ASN A 106 -9.18 -6.21 11.59
N LEU A 107 -8.05 -6.24 10.86
CA LEU A 107 -6.77 -6.64 11.43
C LEU A 107 -6.57 -5.90 12.76
N VAL A 108 -6.32 -6.64 13.84
CA VAL A 108 -6.07 -6.06 15.16
C VAL A 108 -4.79 -5.24 15.04
N PHE A 109 -4.82 -4.04 15.60
CA PHE A 109 -3.69 -3.12 15.56
C PHE A 109 -2.61 -3.48 16.60
N ASP A 110 -2.09 -4.72 16.54
CA ASP A 110 -1.00 -5.20 17.37
C ASP A 110 -0.08 -6.19 16.62
N GLY A 111 1.22 -6.18 16.91
CA GLY A 111 2.17 -7.15 16.37
C GLY A 111 2.22 -7.26 14.83
N GLU A 112 2.18 -8.49 14.31
CA GLU A 112 2.40 -8.80 12.89
C GLU A 112 1.29 -8.25 11.98
N SER A 113 0.04 -8.21 12.47
CA SER A 113 -1.10 -7.71 11.68
C SER A 113 -0.97 -6.22 11.37
N VAL A 114 -0.30 -5.42 12.22
CA VAL A 114 0.03 -4.02 11.91
C VAL A 114 0.96 -3.93 10.70
N ALA A 115 1.99 -4.77 10.64
CA ALA A 115 2.91 -4.80 9.51
C ALA A 115 2.22 -5.21 8.21
N ILE A 116 1.28 -6.15 8.28
CA ILE A 116 0.50 -6.60 7.13
C ILE A 116 -0.46 -5.50 6.65
N ASP A 117 -1.13 -4.79 7.57
CA ASP A 117 -2.02 -3.68 7.21
C ASP A 117 -1.26 -2.52 6.55
N GLU A 118 -0.15 -2.08 7.15
CA GLU A 118 0.72 -1.06 6.56
C GLU A 118 1.20 -1.45 5.16
N SER A 119 1.54 -2.73 4.95
CA SER A 119 2.04 -3.19 3.65
C SER A 119 0.92 -3.29 2.62
N PHE A 120 -0.26 -3.70 3.05
CA PHE A 120 -1.45 -3.66 2.21
C PHE A 120 -1.76 -2.24 1.75
N SER A 121 -1.72 -1.27 2.66
CA SER A 121 -1.85 0.16 2.35
C SER A 121 -0.76 0.63 1.39
N ASP A 122 0.48 0.22 1.58
CA ASP A 122 1.58 0.53 0.65
C ASP A 122 1.35 -0.03 -0.76
N ILE A 123 0.89 -1.28 -0.86
CA ILE A 123 0.53 -1.93 -2.11
C ILE A 123 -0.62 -1.17 -2.79
N CYS A 124 -1.62 -0.71 -2.04
CA CYS A 124 -2.69 0.17 -2.52
C CYS A 124 -2.14 1.50 -3.09
N GLY A 125 -1.22 2.15 -2.40
CA GLY A 125 -0.54 3.35 -2.91
C GLY A 125 0.28 3.11 -4.17
N LYS A 126 1.01 1.99 -4.24
CA LYS A 126 1.73 1.58 -5.46
C LYS A 126 0.80 1.23 -6.61
N ALA A 127 -0.40 0.70 -6.32
CA ALA A 127 -1.38 0.41 -7.35
C ALA A 127 -1.90 1.69 -8.02
N VAL A 128 -2.15 2.77 -7.27
CA VAL A 128 -2.45 4.10 -7.83
C VAL A 128 -1.33 4.57 -8.77
N SER A 129 -0.08 4.37 -8.35
CA SER A 129 1.09 4.79 -9.12
C SER A 129 1.26 3.99 -10.41
N ALA A 130 1.12 2.66 -10.33
CA ALA A 130 1.20 1.77 -11.48
C ALA A 130 0.08 2.03 -12.50
N TYR A 131 -1.11 2.43 -12.02
CA TYR A 131 -2.24 2.75 -12.87
C TYR A 131 -2.06 4.04 -13.66
N LEU A 132 -1.35 5.01 -13.08
CA LEU A 132 -1.16 6.34 -13.68
C LEU A 132 0.11 6.44 -14.54
N ASP A 133 1.20 5.79 -14.11
CA ASP A 133 2.53 6.17 -14.57
C ASP A 133 3.19 5.12 -15.49
N PRO A 134 3.46 5.46 -16.77
CA PRO A 134 4.27 4.63 -17.65
C PRO A 134 5.74 4.48 -17.19
N ASN A 135 6.22 5.32 -16.26
CA ASN A 135 7.56 5.26 -15.66
C ASN A 135 7.55 4.69 -14.23
N PHE A 136 6.56 3.85 -13.90
CA PHE A 136 6.44 3.19 -12.61
C PHE A 136 7.78 2.70 -12.05
N ASN A 137 7.98 2.93 -10.75
CA ASN A 137 9.12 2.45 -10.00
C ASN A 137 8.69 1.85 -8.66
N TRP A 138 9.60 1.15 -7.99
CA TRP A 138 9.37 0.43 -6.73
C TRP A 138 9.65 1.24 -5.46
N LYS A 139 9.73 2.57 -5.58
CA LYS A 139 9.86 3.49 -4.46
C LYS A 139 8.49 4.00 -4.04
N PHE A 140 8.25 4.11 -2.74
CA PHE A 140 7.01 4.63 -2.19
C PHE A 140 7.19 6.11 -1.82
N ALA A 141 6.33 6.98 -2.38
CA ALA A 141 6.36 8.44 -2.17
C ALA A 141 7.74 9.08 -2.46
N ASP A 142 8.26 8.87 -3.68
CA ASP A 142 9.60 9.28 -4.11
C ASP A 142 9.75 10.78 -4.45
N ASN A 143 8.67 11.54 -4.29
CA ASN A 143 8.59 12.98 -4.48
C ASN A 143 8.19 13.73 -3.20
N LEU A 144 8.05 13.05 -2.06
CA LEU A 144 7.59 13.65 -0.81
C LEU A 144 8.73 14.26 0.02
N ILE A 145 9.93 13.70 -0.07
CA ILE A 145 11.07 14.09 0.79
C ILE A 145 11.91 15.16 0.08
N ARG A 146 12.25 16.24 0.79
CA ARG A 146 13.10 17.34 0.26
C ARG A 146 14.62 17.07 0.36
N SER A 147 15.00 16.04 1.11
CA SER A 147 16.39 15.70 1.46
C SER A 147 17.05 14.71 0.49
N ALA A 148 18.27 14.25 0.80
CA ALA A 148 19.03 13.29 -0.03
C ALA A 148 18.40 11.90 -0.14
N ARG A 149 17.40 11.60 0.69
CA ARG A 149 16.62 10.37 0.59
C ARG A 149 15.50 10.57 -0.42
N ASP A 150 15.46 9.71 -1.42
CA ASP A 150 14.60 9.86 -2.58
C ASP A 150 13.26 9.13 -2.47
N ALA A 151 12.91 8.51 -1.33
CA ALA A 151 11.62 7.85 -1.09
C ALA A 151 11.35 7.52 0.38
N LEU A 152 10.08 7.41 0.78
CA LEU A 152 9.66 7.02 2.14
C LEU A 152 9.86 5.54 2.46
N ARG A 153 9.69 4.65 1.47
CA ARG A 153 9.92 3.20 1.58
C ARG A 153 10.36 2.65 0.21
N TYR A 154 10.92 1.44 0.21
CA TYR A 154 11.50 0.79 -0.96
C TYR A 154 11.02 -0.66 -1.03
N PHE A 155 10.25 -1.02 -2.05
CA PHE A 155 9.73 -2.39 -2.19
C PHE A 155 10.83 -3.37 -2.61
N ASP A 156 11.80 -2.93 -3.40
CA ASP A 156 12.89 -3.79 -3.88
C ASP A 156 13.88 -4.17 -2.76
N ASP A 157 14.14 -3.22 -1.86
CA ASP A 157 15.01 -3.39 -0.70
C ASP A 157 14.54 -2.49 0.46
N PRO A 158 13.62 -2.99 1.31
CA PRO A 158 13.04 -2.22 2.41
C PRO A 158 14.08 -1.63 3.37
N THR A 159 15.23 -2.29 3.53
CA THR A 159 16.27 -1.87 4.47
C THR A 159 16.98 -0.57 4.08
N LYS A 160 16.83 -0.10 2.84
CA LYS A 160 17.40 1.17 2.35
C LYS A 160 16.90 2.39 3.12
N ASP A 161 15.76 2.27 3.79
CA ASP A 161 15.24 3.33 4.65
C ASP A 161 15.95 3.45 6.01
N GLY A 162 16.81 2.47 6.33
CA GLY A 162 17.60 2.39 7.55
C GLY A 162 16.87 1.84 8.77
N ARG A 163 15.61 1.39 8.64
CA ARG A 163 14.78 0.97 9.78
C ARG A 163 13.81 -0.19 9.52
N THR A 164 13.29 -0.33 8.30
CA THR A 164 12.33 -1.34 7.92
C THR A 164 13.05 -2.66 7.67
N ILE A 165 12.46 -3.76 8.16
CA ILE A 165 13.01 -5.10 7.95
C ILE A 165 12.59 -5.66 6.59
N ALA A 166 13.37 -6.60 6.05
CA ALA A 166 13.07 -7.22 4.76
C ALA A 166 12.74 -8.71 4.85
N ASN A 167 12.83 -9.31 6.03
CA ASN A 167 12.60 -10.72 6.27
C ASN A 167 11.87 -10.95 7.60
N VAL A 168 10.94 -11.91 7.62
CA VAL A 168 10.11 -12.20 8.81
C VAL A 168 10.94 -12.61 10.03
N ASN A 169 12.11 -13.23 9.82
CA ASN A 169 13.00 -13.64 10.90
C ASN A 169 13.57 -12.46 11.71
N GLU A 170 13.49 -11.25 11.17
CA GLU A 170 13.93 -10.02 11.82
C GLU A 170 12.82 -9.35 12.64
N PHE A 171 11.57 -9.82 12.55
CA PHE A 171 10.42 -9.11 13.12
C PHE A 171 10.52 -8.89 14.63
N GLN A 172 11.10 -9.85 15.36
CA GLN A 172 11.30 -9.73 16.81
C GLN A 172 12.23 -8.56 17.20
N THR A 173 13.01 -8.02 16.27
CA THR A 173 13.85 -6.83 16.50
C THR A 173 13.06 -5.52 16.51
N VAL A 174 11.85 -5.50 15.93
CA VAL A 174 11.00 -4.30 15.81
C VAL A 174 9.64 -4.44 16.49
N ALA A 175 9.21 -5.67 16.78
CA ALA A 175 7.87 -6.00 17.25
C ALA A 175 7.42 -5.22 18.51
N ALA A 176 8.32 -5.02 19.46
CA ALA A 176 8.00 -4.36 20.74
C ALA A 176 7.90 -2.83 20.64
N ASP A 177 8.72 -2.21 19.78
CA ASP A 177 8.83 -0.75 19.72
C ASP A 177 7.97 -0.17 18.58
N HIS A 178 8.09 -0.76 17.38
CA HIS A 178 7.48 -0.25 16.16
C HIS A 178 7.14 -1.40 15.20
N PRO A 179 6.08 -2.19 15.48
CA PRO A 179 5.72 -3.36 14.67
C PRO A 179 5.45 -3.03 13.19
N ALA A 180 4.98 -1.81 12.89
CA ALA A 180 4.84 -1.30 11.52
C ALA A 180 6.15 -1.37 10.68
N LEU A 181 7.33 -1.43 11.29
CA LEU A 181 8.60 -1.65 10.56
C LEU A 181 8.73 -3.05 9.97
N GLY A 182 7.79 -3.95 10.26
CA GLY A 182 7.58 -5.22 9.56
C GLY A 182 7.02 -5.08 8.15
N VAL A 183 6.53 -3.89 7.76
CA VAL A 183 5.90 -3.60 6.45
C VAL A 183 6.69 -4.14 5.26
N GLY A 184 8.02 -4.05 5.34
CA GLY A 184 8.93 -4.47 4.27
C GLY A 184 8.87 -5.96 3.93
N VAL A 185 8.35 -6.83 4.81
CA VAL A 185 8.19 -8.26 4.53
C VAL A 185 7.18 -8.45 3.38
N PHE A 186 6.03 -7.78 3.44
CA PHE A 186 4.99 -7.93 2.41
C PHE A 186 5.24 -7.00 1.20
N ASP A 187 5.87 -5.83 1.40
CA ASP A 187 6.28 -4.96 0.27
C ASP A 187 7.28 -5.69 -0.63
N LYS A 188 8.29 -6.32 -0.02
CA LYS A 188 9.29 -7.08 -0.75
C LYS A 188 8.72 -8.33 -1.38
N PHE A 189 7.79 -9.02 -0.70
CA PHE A 189 7.04 -10.12 -1.34
C PHE A 189 6.34 -9.62 -2.61
N PHE A 190 5.66 -8.47 -2.55
CA PHE A 190 4.89 -7.94 -3.68
C PHE A 190 5.80 -7.60 -4.88
N TYR A 191 6.95 -6.97 -4.61
CA TYR A 191 8.00 -6.79 -5.62
C TYR A 191 8.48 -8.10 -6.24
N LEU A 192 8.77 -9.10 -5.40
CA LEU A 192 9.33 -10.37 -5.84
C LEU A 192 8.34 -11.21 -6.65
N VAL A 193 7.05 -11.21 -6.30
CA VAL A 193 6.03 -11.95 -7.05
C VAL A 193 5.82 -11.33 -8.44
N ASN A 194 5.92 -10.00 -8.55
CA ASN A 194 5.91 -9.34 -9.85
C ASN A 194 7.16 -9.66 -10.69
N ASN A 195 8.34 -9.68 -10.07
CA ASN A 195 9.57 -10.10 -10.75
C ASN A 195 9.58 -11.59 -11.14
N ALA A 196 8.84 -12.44 -10.43
CA ALA A 196 8.59 -13.84 -10.82
C ALA A 196 7.62 -13.95 -12.02
N GLY A 197 7.12 -12.83 -12.53
CA GLY A 197 6.28 -12.74 -13.72
C GLY A 197 4.80 -12.92 -13.45
N VAL A 198 4.32 -12.61 -12.24
CA VAL A 198 2.89 -12.34 -12.01
C VAL A 198 2.63 -10.87 -12.39
N PRO A 199 1.64 -10.54 -13.24
CA PRO A 199 1.30 -9.15 -13.54
C PRO A 199 0.91 -8.37 -12.28
N PHE A 200 1.19 -7.06 -12.25
CA PHE A 200 0.86 -6.19 -11.11
C PHE A 200 -0.63 -6.30 -10.75
N GLU A 201 -1.52 -6.21 -11.76
CA GLU A 201 -2.96 -6.28 -11.52
C GLU A 201 -3.38 -7.61 -10.89
N SER A 202 -2.80 -8.72 -11.34
CA SER A 202 -3.11 -10.05 -10.83
C SER A 202 -2.62 -10.25 -9.40
N ALA A 203 -1.40 -9.77 -9.08
CA ALA A 203 -0.87 -9.80 -7.72
C ALA A 203 -1.69 -8.92 -6.77
N PHE A 204 -2.08 -7.73 -7.24
CA PHE A 204 -2.94 -6.81 -6.50
C PHE A 204 -4.31 -7.45 -6.21
N GLU A 205 -4.95 -8.06 -7.21
CA GLU A 205 -6.22 -8.77 -7.05
C GLU A 205 -6.14 -9.87 -5.99
N ALA A 206 -5.06 -10.66 -5.99
CA ALA A 206 -4.85 -11.72 -5.00
C ALA A 206 -4.68 -11.16 -3.58
N VAL A 207 -3.91 -10.09 -3.40
CA VAL A 207 -3.71 -9.45 -2.09
C VAL A 207 -5.00 -8.78 -1.59
N VAL A 208 -5.75 -8.13 -2.48
CA VAL A 208 -7.07 -7.56 -2.15
C VAL A 208 -8.06 -8.66 -1.75
N LEU A 209 -8.10 -9.78 -2.46
CA LEU A 209 -8.96 -10.90 -2.08
C LEU A 209 -8.51 -11.55 -0.76
N ALA A 210 -7.20 -11.62 -0.50
CA ALA A 210 -6.63 -12.07 0.76
C ALA A 210 -7.14 -11.24 1.94
N ASN A 211 -7.02 -9.92 1.84
CA ASN A 211 -7.50 -8.96 2.84
C ASN A 211 -8.99 -9.13 3.15
N ARG A 212 -9.82 -9.36 2.12
CA ARG A 212 -11.27 -9.49 2.25
C ARG A 212 -11.78 -10.79 2.85
N ILE A 213 -11.16 -11.90 2.49
CA ILE A 213 -11.76 -13.23 2.69
C ILE A 213 -10.95 -14.08 3.66
N TYR A 214 -9.63 -13.90 3.71
CA TYR A 214 -8.74 -14.80 4.44
C TYR A 214 -8.05 -14.14 5.63
N TRP A 215 -7.88 -12.81 5.61
CA TRP A 215 -7.30 -12.08 6.73
C TRP A 215 -8.38 -11.68 7.73
N HIS A 216 -8.10 -11.93 9.01
CA HIS A 216 -8.95 -11.61 10.15
C HIS A 216 -8.09 -11.07 11.31
N GLY A 217 -8.73 -10.51 12.33
CA GLY A 217 -8.10 -9.80 13.46
C GLY A 217 -6.66 -10.20 13.85
N GLU A 218 -6.38 -11.47 14.14
CA GLU A 218 -5.06 -11.91 14.64
C GLU A 218 -4.14 -12.49 13.55
N THR A 219 -4.35 -12.13 12.28
CA THR A 219 -3.56 -12.68 11.16
C THR A 219 -2.10 -12.30 11.29
N GLY A 220 -1.24 -13.28 11.55
CA GLY A 220 0.22 -13.15 11.48
C GLY A 220 0.76 -13.35 10.06
N PHE A 221 2.06 -13.16 9.87
CA PHE A 221 2.73 -13.22 8.57
C PHE A 221 2.50 -14.55 7.86
N TYR A 222 2.59 -15.68 8.57
CA TYR A 222 2.37 -16.99 7.97
C TYR A 222 0.94 -17.16 7.46
N ASP A 223 -0.06 -16.86 8.30
CA ASP A 223 -1.48 -16.98 7.95
C ASP A 223 -1.86 -15.98 6.86
N GLY A 224 -1.31 -14.76 6.92
CA GLY A 224 -1.49 -13.73 5.91
C GLY A 224 -0.95 -14.17 4.55
N ALA A 225 0.25 -14.73 4.52
CA ALA A 225 0.88 -15.25 3.32
C ALA A 225 0.13 -16.47 2.75
N CYS A 226 -0.36 -17.33 3.64
CA CYS A 226 -1.29 -18.41 3.28
C CYS A 226 -2.58 -17.87 2.64
N GLY A 227 -3.16 -16.82 3.20
CA GLY A 227 -4.35 -16.16 2.67
C GLY A 227 -4.12 -15.65 1.25
N VAL A 228 -2.97 -15.03 0.97
CA VAL A 228 -2.60 -14.57 -0.38
C VAL A 228 -2.44 -15.74 -1.35
N VAL A 229 -1.81 -16.83 -0.91
CA VAL A 229 -1.64 -18.02 -1.77
C VAL A 229 -2.97 -18.71 -2.06
N ARG A 230 -3.90 -18.78 -1.10
CA ARG A 230 -5.26 -19.30 -1.31
C ARG A 230 -6.07 -18.39 -2.23
N ALA A 231 -6.00 -17.08 -2.04
CA ALA A 231 -6.61 -16.10 -2.93
C ALA A 231 -6.10 -16.25 -4.37
N ALA A 232 -4.78 -16.37 -4.55
CA ALA A 232 -4.18 -16.61 -5.86
C ALA A 232 -4.67 -17.92 -6.49
N ASN A 233 -4.83 -18.98 -5.70
CA ASN A 233 -5.40 -20.26 -6.16
C ASN A 233 -6.85 -20.11 -6.62
N ASP A 234 -7.69 -19.44 -5.83
CA ASP A 234 -9.11 -19.22 -6.15
C ASP A 234 -9.28 -18.35 -7.41
N LEU A 235 -8.33 -17.44 -7.65
CA LEU A 235 -8.22 -16.64 -8.87
C LEU A 235 -7.56 -17.39 -10.04
N SER A 236 -7.29 -18.69 -9.90
CA SER A 236 -6.64 -19.54 -10.93
C SER A 236 -5.27 -19.03 -11.39
N GLN A 237 -4.51 -18.39 -10.48
CA GLN A 237 -3.16 -17.90 -10.74
C GLN A 237 -2.08 -18.94 -10.40
N ASP A 238 -0.87 -18.75 -10.91
CA ASP A 238 0.27 -19.64 -10.65
C ASP A 238 0.82 -19.48 -9.22
N VAL A 239 0.27 -20.27 -8.29
CA VAL A 239 0.64 -20.28 -6.86
C VAL A 239 2.12 -20.56 -6.60
N SER A 240 2.85 -21.17 -7.55
CA SER A 240 4.28 -21.47 -7.37
C SER A 240 5.11 -20.20 -7.27
N LYS A 241 4.74 -19.14 -8.01
CA LYS A 241 5.40 -17.83 -7.99
C LYS A 241 5.20 -17.11 -6.66
N TYR A 242 4.00 -17.19 -6.10
CA TYR A 242 3.67 -16.64 -4.79
C TYR A 242 4.46 -17.33 -3.68
N ARG A 243 4.47 -18.66 -3.67
CA ARG A 243 5.25 -19.46 -2.71
C ARG A 243 6.75 -19.15 -2.80
N TYR A 244 7.27 -19.03 -4.02
CA TYR A 244 8.66 -18.64 -4.26
C TYR A 244 8.97 -17.27 -3.66
N ALA A 245 8.12 -16.26 -3.91
CA ALA A 245 8.30 -14.90 -3.40
C ALA A 245 8.24 -14.85 -1.85
N PHE A 246 7.27 -15.52 -1.22
CA PHE A 246 7.17 -15.59 0.23
C PHE A 246 8.38 -16.30 0.88
N LEU A 247 8.90 -17.36 0.24
CA LEU A 247 10.10 -18.04 0.71
C LEU A 247 11.31 -17.09 0.76
N GLN A 248 11.43 -16.15 -0.18
CA GLN A 248 12.54 -15.17 -0.19
C GLN A 248 12.48 -14.15 0.95
N VAL A 249 11.29 -13.89 1.49
CA VAL A 249 11.09 -13.04 2.68
C VAL A 249 10.99 -13.85 3.97
N GLY A 250 11.34 -15.14 3.91
CA GLY A 250 11.51 -16.02 5.07
C GLY A 250 10.26 -16.80 5.49
N ILE A 251 9.19 -16.76 4.69
CA ILE A 251 7.93 -17.46 5.00
C ILE A 251 7.86 -18.74 4.15
N ASP A 252 8.18 -19.88 4.75
CA ASP A 252 8.03 -21.19 4.10
C ASP A 252 6.59 -21.68 4.19
N LEU A 253 5.87 -21.65 3.06
CA LEU A 253 4.48 -22.07 2.98
C LEU A 253 4.30 -23.56 2.67
N SER A 254 5.33 -24.40 2.82
CA SER A 254 5.27 -25.85 2.52
C SER A 254 4.09 -26.58 3.18
N PHE A 255 3.62 -26.12 4.35
CA PHE A 255 2.47 -26.67 5.08
C PHE A 255 1.16 -25.91 4.85
N CYS A 256 1.15 -24.91 3.97
CA CYS A 256 -0.04 -24.15 3.63
C CYS A 256 -0.93 -24.95 2.66
N CYS A 257 -2.04 -25.51 3.16
CA CYS A 257 -3.03 -26.19 2.32
C CYS A 257 -3.80 -25.20 1.43
N LEU A 258 -3.97 -25.55 0.16
CA LEU A 258 -4.76 -24.80 -0.82
C LEU A 258 -6.26 -25.16 -0.78
N ASP A 259 -6.58 -26.35 -0.29
CA ASP A 259 -7.96 -26.83 -0.20
C ASP A 259 -8.57 -26.34 1.11
N GLY A 260 -9.69 -25.62 1.04
CA GLY A 260 -10.41 -25.05 2.19
C GLY A 260 -11.09 -26.06 3.12
N THR A 261 -10.59 -27.30 3.20
CA THR A 261 -11.07 -28.29 4.17
C THR A 261 -10.16 -28.25 5.40
N ALA A 262 -10.58 -27.48 6.40
CA ALA A 262 -10.25 -27.77 7.79
C ALA A 262 -11.03 -29.02 8.26
#